data_AF-A0A841RJM2-F1
#
_entry.id   AF-A0A841RJM2-F1
#
_cell.length_a   1.000
_cell.length_b   1.000
_cell.length_c   1.000
_cell.angle_alpha   90.00
_cell.angle_beta   90.00
_cell.angle_gamma   90.00
#
_symmetry.space_group_name_H-M   'P 1'
#
loop_
_entity.id
_entity.type
_entity.pdbx_description
1 polymer ?
#
loop_
_entity_poly.entity_id
_entity_poly.type
_entity_poly.pdbx_seq_one_letter_code
_entity_poly.pdbx_strand_id
1 'polypeptide(L)'
;MAIASKLTSIGFIIGSFAIGILSYYLFAEQSKKEKKKHIEEIISQLINLVIFIWVGKILLNLSIFLSDPLSILAYPSDSSAFYFAIGLSSITFIYQSIRKKKEIIPIIEAFIPIFLISSFVYEFSQYVINDNATSFGYIILLGILIILFLFLNVSHKLLALVMVWSVGLLILSTIQPFVMVFGYIMEPWFIGLLFVMSTVIISFANRREKQTWQ
;
A
#
# COMPACT_ATOMS: atom_id res chain seq x y z
N MET A 1 9.12 26.62 8.44
CA MET A 1 8.12 25.72 9.06
C MET A 1 7.54 24.71 8.07
N ALA A 2 7.02 25.12 6.90
CA ALA A 2 6.41 24.19 5.92
C ALA A 2 7.34 23.11 5.32
N ILE A 3 8.66 23.35 5.24
CA ILE A 3 9.62 22.35 4.74
C ILE A 3 9.88 21.28 5.81
N ALA A 4 10.00 21.70 7.08
CA ALA A 4 10.24 20.81 8.20
C ALA A 4 9.06 19.85 8.43
N SER A 5 7.82 20.34 8.32
CA SER A 5 6.61 19.51 8.45
C SER A 5 6.45 18.48 7.33
N LYS A 6 6.93 18.79 6.12
CA LYS A 6 6.93 17.85 4.98
C LYS A 6 7.97 16.75 5.15
N LEU A 7 9.17 17.12 5.62
CA LEU A 7 10.24 16.15 5.90
C LEU A 7 9.83 15.17 7.00
N THR A 8 9.15 15.63 8.04
CA THR A 8 8.65 14.75 9.11
C THR A 8 7.61 13.78 8.60
N SER A 9 6.65 14.19 7.75
CA SER A 9 5.66 13.27 7.17
C SER A 9 6.30 12.16 6.32
N ILE A 10 7.28 12.50 5.48
CA ILE A 10 8.04 11.50 4.70
C ILE A 10 8.85 10.60 5.65
N GLY A 11 9.46 11.18 6.68
CA GLY A 11 10.18 10.44 7.72
C GLY A 11 9.30 9.40 8.42
N PHE A 12 8.05 9.75 8.75
CA PHE A 12 7.09 8.80 9.32
C PHE A 12 6.76 7.66 8.36
N ILE A 13 6.55 7.94 7.07
CA ILE A 13 6.29 6.89 6.07
C ILE A 13 7.48 5.94 5.97
N ILE A 14 8.69 6.47 5.77
CA ILE A 14 9.92 5.67 5.64
C ILE A 14 10.17 4.85 6.91
N GLY A 15 10.07 5.47 8.08
CA GLY A 15 10.26 4.78 9.36
C GLY A 15 9.24 3.67 9.58
N SER A 16 7.98 3.89 9.19
CA SER A 16 6.92 2.89 9.31
C SER A 16 7.15 1.70 8.39
N PHE A 17 7.54 1.94 7.13
CA PHE A 17 7.93 0.87 6.21
C PHE A 17 9.18 0.11 6.69
N ALA A 18 10.16 0.79 7.26
CA ALA A 18 11.33 0.15 7.84
C ALA A 18 10.93 -0.81 8.98
N ILE A 19 10.01 -0.39 9.86
CA ILE A 19 9.48 -1.23 10.94
C ILE A 19 8.70 -2.42 10.36
N GLY A 20 7.82 -2.21 9.38
CA GLY A 20 7.09 -3.32 8.75
C GLY A 20 8.00 -4.34 8.06
N ILE A 21 9.03 -3.88 7.35
CA ILE A 21 10.06 -4.76 6.73
C ILE A 21 10.82 -5.52 7.81
N LEU A 22 11.22 -4.85 8.90
CA LEU A 22 11.92 -5.50 10.01
C LEU A 22 11.05 -6.57 10.67
N SER A 23 9.76 -6.29 10.91
CA SER A 23 8.82 -7.26 11.46
C SER A 23 8.67 -8.48 10.54
N TYR A 24 8.53 -8.28 9.23
CA TYR A 24 8.49 -9.40 8.28
C TYR A 24 9.78 -10.22 8.30
N TYR A 25 10.94 -9.55 8.33
CA TYR A 25 12.23 -10.24 8.38
C TYR A 25 12.38 -11.10 9.65
N LEU A 26 11.89 -10.64 10.80
CA LEU A 26 11.96 -11.35 12.07
C LEU A 26 10.94 -12.49 12.19
N PHE A 27 9.68 -12.26 11.81
CA PHE A 27 8.58 -13.19 12.11
C PHE A 27 8.25 -14.19 11.00
N ALA A 28 8.61 -13.91 9.75
CA ALA A 28 8.23 -14.82 8.67
C ALA A 28 9.05 -16.13 8.73
N GLU A 29 8.47 -17.27 8.34
CA GLU A 29 9.12 -18.58 8.49
C GLU A 29 10.08 -18.94 7.34
N GLN A 30 10.08 -18.15 6.26
CA GLN A 30 10.89 -18.46 5.07
C GLN A 30 12.40 -18.34 5.32
N SER A 31 13.19 -18.92 4.42
CA SER A 31 14.64 -18.82 4.48
C SER A 31 15.12 -17.37 4.36
N LYS A 32 16.29 -17.05 4.93
CA LYS A 32 16.89 -15.69 4.82
C LYS A 32 17.03 -15.24 3.36
N LYS A 33 17.31 -16.17 2.45
CA LYS A 33 17.48 -15.89 1.01
C LYS A 33 16.14 -15.50 0.36
N GLU A 34 15.06 -16.21 0.67
CA GLU A 34 13.72 -15.89 0.16
C GLU A 34 13.19 -14.59 0.73
N LYS A 35 13.32 -14.39 2.04
CA LYS A 35 12.95 -13.12 2.71
C LYS A 35 13.63 -11.94 2.02
N LYS A 36 14.95 -12.03 1.80
CA LYS A 36 15.71 -10.97 1.14
C LYS A 36 15.19 -10.69 -0.27
N LYS A 37 14.94 -11.75 -1.07
CA LYS A 37 14.37 -11.62 -2.42
C LYS A 37 13.01 -10.92 -2.41
N HIS A 38 12.12 -11.29 -1.49
CA HIS A 38 10.81 -10.64 -1.36
C HIS A 38 10.93 -9.17 -0.94
N ILE A 39 11.80 -8.87 0.02
CA ILE A 39 12.05 -7.48 0.46
C ILE A 39 12.62 -6.64 -0.69
N GLU A 40 13.59 -7.16 -1.45
CA GLU A 40 14.16 -6.45 -2.61
C GLU A 40 13.09 -6.14 -3.66
N GLU A 41 12.20 -7.10 -3.95
CA GLU A 41 11.10 -6.87 -4.89
C GLU A 41 10.11 -5.83 -4.34
N ILE A 42 9.71 -5.92 -3.07
CA ILE A 42 8.80 -4.96 -2.43
C ILE A 42 9.40 -3.55 -2.44
N ILE A 43 10.67 -3.40 -2.07
CA ILE A 43 11.39 -2.12 -2.13
C ILE A 43 11.40 -1.59 -3.55
N SER A 44 11.67 -2.44 -4.55
CA SER A 44 11.62 -2.04 -5.96
C SER A 44 10.24 -1.53 -6.36
N GLN A 45 9.15 -2.20 -5.93
CA GLN A 45 7.79 -1.74 -6.20
C GLN A 45 7.45 -0.44 -5.45
N LEU A 46 7.93 -0.24 -4.22
CA LEU A 46 7.75 1.01 -3.48
C LEU A 46 8.48 2.17 -4.15
N ILE A 47 9.71 1.96 -4.63
CA ILE A 47 10.46 2.96 -5.40
C ILE A 47 9.70 3.31 -6.68
N ASN A 48 9.22 2.31 -7.43
CA ASN A 48 8.42 2.54 -8.63
C ASN A 48 7.14 3.32 -8.31
N LEU A 49 6.47 3.01 -7.20
CA LEU A 49 5.28 3.74 -6.76
C LEU A 49 5.59 5.22 -6.52
N VAL A 50 6.69 5.54 -5.82
CA VAL A 50 7.12 6.93 -5.59
C VAL A 50 7.39 7.65 -6.92
N ILE A 51 8.10 6.99 -7.84
CA ILE A 51 8.35 7.53 -9.19
C ILE A 51 7.03 7.79 -9.92
N PHE A 52 6.09 6.85 -9.88
CA PHE A 52 4.79 7.02 -10.53
C PHE A 52 3.92 8.10 -9.89
N ILE A 53 4.05 8.35 -8.58
CA ILE A 53 3.41 9.51 -7.93
C ILE A 53 3.97 10.80 -8.52
N TRP A 54 5.30 10.91 -8.69
CA TRP A 54 5.90 12.10 -9.30
C TRP A 54 5.50 12.27 -10.76
N VAL A 55 5.50 11.20 -11.55
CA VAL A 55 5.02 11.21 -12.93
C VAL A 55 3.55 11.61 -12.97
N GLY A 56 2.70 11.05 -12.11
CA GLY A 56 1.28 11.39 -12.00
C GLY A 56 1.07 12.87 -11.71
N LYS A 57 1.81 13.43 -10.75
CA LYS A 57 1.76 14.87 -10.44
C LYS A 57 2.10 15.74 -11.66
N ILE A 58 3.14 15.38 -12.41
CA ILE A 58 3.55 16.11 -13.62
C ILE A 58 2.48 16.00 -14.71
N LEU A 59 2.00 14.79 -14.99
CA LEU A 59 1.03 14.55 -16.07
C LEU A 59 -0.33 15.21 -15.79
N LEU A 60 -0.80 15.17 -14.54
CA LEU A 60 -2.08 15.76 -14.15
C LEU A 60 -2.03 17.29 -14.07
N ASN A 61 -0.85 17.88 -13.86
CA ASN A 61 -0.66 19.32 -13.71
C ASN A 61 0.32 19.90 -14.75
N LEU A 62 0.25 19.43 -15.99
CA LEU A 62 1.23 19.73 -17.04
C LEU A 62 1.39 21.24 -17.30
N SER A 63 0.30 22.01 -17.23
CA SER A 63 0.36 23.47 -17.38
C SER A 63 1.18 24.14 -16.27
N ILE A 64 1.01 23.71 -15.01
CA ILE A 64 1.74 24.25 -13.86
C ILE A 64 3.21 23.84 -13.97
N PHE A 65 3.50 22.63 -14.48
CA PHE A 65 4.87 22.12 -14.62
C PHE A 65 5.70 22.97 -15.57
N LEU A 66 5.10 23.37 -16.70
CA LEU A 66 5.77 24.19 -17.70
C LEU A 66 6.05 25.60 -17.20
N SER A 67 5.21 26.13 -16.29
CA SER A 67 5.36 27.48 -15.74
C SER A 67 6.28 27.52 -14.51
N ASP A 68 6.14 26.56 -13.60
CA ASP A 68 6.94 26.44 -12.38
C ASP A 68 7.12 24.97 -11.98
N PRO A 69 8.15 24.28 -12.53
CA PRO A 69 8.35 22.86 -12.30
C PRO A 69 8.67 22.50 -10.84
N LEU A 70 9.28 23.43 -10.09
CA LEU A 70 9.64 23.21 -8.69
C LEU A 70 8.39 23.18 -7.79
N SER A 71 7.36 23.95 -8.14
CA SER A 71 6.10 23.99 -7.39
C SER A 71 5.39 22.64 -7.32
N ILE A 72 5.45 21.84 -8.40
CA ILE A 72 4.78 20.53 -8.48
C ILE A 72 5.45 19.49 -7.61
N LEU A 73 6.80 19.49 -7.58
CA LEU A 73 7.54 18.59 -6.70
C LEU A 73 7.32 18.96 -5.22
N ALA A 74 7.09 20.24 -4.94
CA ALA A 74 6.79 20.72 -3.61
C ALA A 74 5.31 20.57 -3.21
N TYR A 75 4.40 20.23 -4.14
CA TYR A 75 2.97 20.13 -3.85
C TYR A 75 2.69 18.95 -2.90
N PRO A 76 2.03 19.16 -1.73
CA PRO A 76 1.77 18.10 -0.77
C PRO A 76 0.80 17.05 -1.33
N SER A 77 0.72 15.90 -0.64
CA SER A 77 -0.11 14.71 -0.90
C SER A 77 -1.30 14.96 -1.83
N ASP A 78 -1.12 14.60 -3.10
CA ASP A 78 -2.17 14.67 -4.12
C ASP A 78 -2.75 13.27 -4.29
N SER A 79 -3.96 13.06 -3.77
CA SER A 79 -4.66 11.77 -3.86
C SER A 79 -4.85 11.35 -5.33
N SER A 80 -5.04 12.30 -6.25
CA SER A 80 -5.22 11.97 -7.67
C SER A 80 -3.95 11.38 -8.30
N ALA A 81 -2.79 11.97 -7.98
CA ALA A 81 -1.48 11.44 -8.39
C ALA A 81 -1.20 10.07 -7.73
N PHE A 82 -1.62 9.87 -6.49
CA PHE A 82 -1.53 8.58 -5.82
C PHE A 82 -2.41 7.51 -6.49
N TYR A 83 -3.66 7.84 -6.83
CA TYR A 83 -4.57 6.92 -7.53
C TYR A 83 -4.00 6.50 -8.89
N PHE A 84 -3.49 7.49 -9.64
CA PHE A 84 -2.80 7.26 -10.90
C PHE A 84 -1.59 6.34 -10.73
N ALA A 85 -0.77 6.58 -9.71
CA ALA A 85 0.41 5.78 -9.42
C ALA A 85 0.07 4.33 -9.05
N ILE A 86 -0.98 4.10 -8.26
CA ILE A 86 -1.44 2.75 -7.93
C ILE A 86 -1.95 2.02 -9.17
N GLY A 87 -2.66 2.71 -10.07
CA GLY A 87 -3.06 2.17 -11.36
C GLY A 87 -1.86 1.71 -12.20
N LEU A 88 -0.88 2.59 -12.40
CA LEU A 88 0.35 2.26 -13.14
C LEU A 88 1.18 1.16 -12.48
N SER A 89 1.29 1.16 -11.15
CA SER A 89 1.96 0.11 -10.39
C SER A 89 1.28 -1.23 -10.61
N SER A 90 -0.06 -1.27 -10.55
CA SER A 90 -0.84 -2.49 -10.77
C SER A 90 -0.63 -3.04 -12.18
N ILE A 91 -0.70 -2.19 -13.21
CA ILE A 91 -0.44 -2.57 -14.61
C ILE A 91 0.98 -3.13 -14.77
N THR A 92 1.96 -2.42 -14.23
CA THR A 92 3.38 -2.81 -14.30
C THR A 92 3.62 -4.14 -13.60
N PHE A 93 3.01 -4.34 -12.43
CA PHE A 93 3.12 -5.56 -11.64
C PHE A 93 2.51 -6.76 -12.39
N ILE A 94 1.31 -6.60 -12.96
CA ILE A 94 0.66 -7.61 -13.80
C ILE A 94 1.53 -7.95 -15.03
N TYR A 95 2.01 -6.93 -15.74
CA TYR A 95 2.87 -7.10 -16.90
C TYR A 95 4.14 -7.89 -16.57
N GLN A 96 4.81 -7.53 -15.46
CA GLN A 96 6.01 -8.22 -15.00
C GLN A 96 5.72 -9.67 -14.63
N SER A 97 4.59 -9.98 -14.01
CA SER A 97 4.24 -11.37 -13.73
C SER A 97 4.02 -12.17 -15.01
N ILE A 98 3.28 -11.61 -15.97
CA ILE A 98 2.97 -12.31 -17.22
C ILE A 98 4.23 -12.61 -18.02
N ARG A 99 5.13 -11.63 -18.14
CA ARG A 99 6.33 -11.73 -19.00
C ARG A 99 7.52 -12.41 -18.32
N LYS A 100 7.77 -12.13 -17.04
CA LYS A 100 8.97 -12.62 -16.33
C LYS A 100 8.73 -13.92 -15.56
N LYS A 101 7.53 -14.51 -15.66
CA LYS A 101 7.10 -15.72 -14.93
C LYS A 101 7.41 -15.64 -13.42
N LYS A 102 7.35 -14.43 -12.85
CA LYS A 102 7.51 -14.24 -11.40
C LYS A 102 6.27 -14.74 -10.68
N GLU A 103 6.47 -15.55 -9.66
CA GLU A 103 5.43 -15.98 -8.72
C GLU A 103 4.94 -14.77 -7.94
N ILE A 104 3.69 -14.37 -8.18
CA ILE A 104 3.11 -13.16 -7.57
C ILE A 104 2.69 -13.42 -6.13
N ILE A 105 2.11 -14.61 -5.87
CA ILE A 105 1.50 -14.94 -4.58
C ILE A 105 2.49 -14.79 -3.43
N PRO A 106 3.73 -15.32 -3.49
CA PRO A 106 4.70 -15.15 -2.41
C PRO A 106 5.07 -13.68 -2.14
N ILE A 107 5.10 -12.85 -3.19
CA ILE A 107 5.38 -11.42 -3.06
C ILE A 107 4.20 -10.70 -2.39
N ILE A 108 2.95 -11.02 -2.76
CA ILE A 108 1.75 -10.45 -2.13
C ILE A 108 1.65 -10.91 -0.66
N GLU A 109 1.91 -12.18 -0.39
CA GLU A 109 1.92 -12.74 0.97
C GLU A 109 2.98 -12.10 1.86
N ALA A 110 4.15 -11.76 1.31
CA ALA A 110 5.16 -10.99 2.01
C ALA A 110 4.77 -9.51 2.17
N PHE A 111 4.11 -8.93 1.16
CA PHE A 111 3.72 -7.52 1.17
C PHE A 111 2.64 -7.22 2.20
N ILE A 112 1.63 -8.08 2.38
CA ILE A 112 0.52 -7.84 3.31
C ILE A 112 0.98 -7.56 4.75
N PRO A 113 1.79 -8.40 5.43
CA PRO A 113 2.21 -8.12 6.80
C PRO A 113 3.07 -6.85 6.88
N ILE A 114 3.93 -6.60 5.87
CA ILE A 114 4.69 -5.36 5.78
C ILE A 114 3.74 -4.17 5.69
N PHE A 115 2.77 -4.20 4.79
CA PHE A 115 1.80 -3.12 4.58
C PHE A 115 0.94 -2.87 5.82
N LEU A 116 0.41 -3.92 6.46
CA LEU A 116 -0.44 -3.79 7.65
C LEU A 116 0.32 -3.20 8.83
N ILE A 117 1.51 -3.72 9.13
CA ILE A 117 2.34 -3.22 10.24
C ILE A 117 2.81 -1.79 9.96
N SER A 118 3.26 -1.52 8.73
CA SER A 118 3.68 -0.17 8.34
C SER A 118 2.53 0.82 8.42
N SER A 119 1.33 0.44 7.95
CA SER A 119 0.14 1.30 8.04
C SER A 119 -0.23 1.56 9.49
N PHE A 120 -0.18 0.52 10.34
CA PHE A 120 -0.50 0.65 11.76
C PHE A 120 0.46 1.59 12.46
N VAL A 121 1.77 1.41 12.27
CA VAL A 121 2.81 2.26 12.86
C VAL A 121 2.70 3.70 12.39
N TYR A 122 2.42 3.91 11.10
CA TYR A 122 2.24 5.25 10.54
C TYR A 122 1.05 5.95 11.20
N GLU A 123 -0.13 5.34 11.16
CA GLU A 123 -1.36 5.94 11.69
C GLU A 123 -1.28 6.11 13.21
N PHE A 124 -0.69 5.15 13.92
CA PHE A 124 -0.44 5.27 15.35
C PHE A 124 0.50 6.45 15.67
N SER A 125 1.56 6.65 14.88
CA SER A 125 2.45 7.80 15.04
C SER A 125 1.72 9.12 14.78
N GLN A 126 0.86 9.18 13.74
CA GLN A 126 0.03 10.35 13.47
C GLN A 126 -0.96 10.64 14.61
N TYR A 127 -1.56 9.60 15.17
CA TYR A 127 -2.48 9.73 16.30
C TYR A 127 -1.80 10.22 17.57
N VAL A 128 -0.64 9.64 17.94
CA VAL A 128 0.06 9.95 19.20
C VAL A 128 0.85 11.26 19.13
N ILE A 129 1.45 11.58 17.99
CA ILE A 129 2.38 12.72 17.87
C ILE A 129 1.69 13.97 17.32
N ASN A 130 0.75 13.80 16.38
CA ASN A 130 0.10 14.91 15.69
C ASN A 130 -1.37 15.10 16.10
N ASP A 131 -1.84 14.39 17.15
CA ASP A 131 -3.21 14.43 17.65
C ASP A 131 -4.29 14.22 16.57
N ASN A 132 -3.97 13.41 15.55
CA ASN A 132 -4.90 13.17 14.45
C ASN A 132 -5.99 12.16 14.85
N ALA A 133 -7.06 12.66 15.45
CA ALA A 133 -8.20 11.85 15.91
C ALA A 133 -8.87 11.03 14.80
N THR A 134 -8.77 11.46 13.53
CA THR A 134 -9.37 10.73 12.40
C THR A 134 -8.71 9.36 12.16
N SER A 135 -7.44 9.20 12.55
CA SER A 135 -6.69 7.95 12.39
C SER A 135 -7.20 6.81 13.29
N PHE A 136 -7.93 7.12 14.37
CA PHE A 136 -8.31 6.11 15.38
C PHE A 136 -9.14 4.95 14.80
N GLY A 137 -10.15 5.26 13.98
CA GLY A 137 -10.97 4.23 13.34
C GLY A 137 -10.17 3.30 12.44
N TYR A 138 -9.21 3.86 11.69
CA TYR A 138 -8.36 3.07 10.80
C TYR A 138 -7.33 2.23 11.57
N ILE A 139 -6.80 2.72 12.69
CA ILE A 139 -5.93 1.95 13.60
C ILE A 139 -6.66 0.70 14.12
N ILE A 140 -7.93 0.83 14.52
CA ILE A 140 -8.74 -0.32 14.97
C ILE A 140 -8.91 -1.34 13.84
N LEU A 141 -9.26 -0.89 12.63
CA LEU A 141 -9.39 -1.76 11.46
C LEU A 141 -8.08 -2.52 11.17
N LEU A 142 -6.94 -1.83 11.24
CA LEU A 142 -5.62 -2.42 11.05
C LEU A 142 -5.30 -3.45 12.14
N GLY A 143 -5.63 -3.17 13.41
CA GLY A 143 -5.49 -4.13 14.50
C GLY A 143 -6.29 -5.42 14.25
N ILE A 144 -7.54 -5.29 13.82
CA ILE A 144 -8.39 -6.44 13.43
C ILE A 144 -7.75 -7.22 12.28
N LEU A 145 -7.26 -6.53 11.25
CA LEU A 145 -6.61 -7.18 10.09
C LEU A 145 -5.31 -7.88 10.46
N ILE A 146 -4.51 -7.34 11.38
CA ILE A 146 -3.30 -7.99 11.87
C ILE A 146 -3.66 -9.26 12.65
N ILE A 147 -4.66 -9.20 13.54
CA ILE A 147 -5.17 -10.37 14.27
C ILE A 147 -5.65 -11.42 13.26
N LEU A 148 -6.52 -11.05 12.32
CA LEU A 148 -6.98 -11.95 11.27
C LEU A 148 -5.81 -12.53 10.48
N PHE A 149 -4.81 -11.73 10.10
CA PHE A 149 -3.63 -12.23 9.39
C PHE A 149 -2.86 -13.27 10.21
N LEU A 150 -2.75 -13.13 11.53
CA LEU A 150 -2.05 -14.12 12.37
C LEU A 150 -2.84 -15.42 12.54
N PHE A 151 -4.17 -15.35 12.68
CA PHE A 151 -5.01 -16.51 12.99
C PHE A 151 -5.62 -17.20 11.76
N LEU A 152 -5.76 -16.52 10.62
CA LEU A 152 -6.27 -17.17 9.41
C LEU A 152 -5.20 -18.11 8.85
N ASN A 153 -5.55 -19.40 8.81
CA ASN A 153 -4.80 -20.43 8.10
C ASN A 153 -5.70 -21.09 7.04
N VAL A 154 -6.20 -20.29 6.09
CA VAL A 154 -7.11 -20.75 5.03
C VAL A 154 -6.55 -20.45 3.65
N SER A 155 -6.91 -21.29 2.67
CA SER A 155 -6.52 -21.18 1.25
C SER A 155 -6.89 -19.84 0.59
N HIS A 156 -7.81 -19.08 1.19
CA HIS A 156 -8.33 -17.82 0.67
C HIS A 156 -7.98 -16.61 1.55
N LYS A 157 -6.94 -16.72 2.37
CA LYS A 157 -6.52 -15.69 3.33
C LYS A 157 -6.33 -14.30 2.70
N LEU A 158 -5.67 -14.22 1.55
CA LEU A 158 -5.44 -12.95 0.86
C LEU A 158 -6.75 -12.25 0.48
N LEU A 159 -7.71 -13.01 -0.07
CA LEU A 159 -8.99 -12.47 -0.51
C LEU A 159 -9.85 -12.03 0.69
N ALA A 160 -9.83 -12.80 1.77
CA ALA A 160 -10.51 -12.43 3.01
C ALA A 160 -9.96 -11.11 3.59
N LEU A 161 -8.63 -10.94 3.62
CA LEU A 161 -8.01 -9.71 4.10
C LEU A 161 -8.34 -8.50 3.22
N VAL A 162 -8.28 -8.66 1.90
CA VAL A 162 -8.67 -7.60 0.95
C VAL A 162 -10.14 -7.23 1.11
N MET A 163 -11.02 -8.21 1.31
CA MET A 163 -12.44 -7.99 1.55
C MET A 163 -12.68 -7.23 2.85
N VAL A 164 -12.12 -7.70 3.97
CA VAL A 164 -12.26 -7.05 5.29
C VAL A 164 -11.68 -5.64 5.26
N TRP A 165 -10.53 -5.42 4.63
CA TRP A 165 -9.93 -4.09 4.51
C TRP A 165 -10.81 -3.15 3.68
N SER A 166 -11.30 -3.59 2.52
CA SER A 166 -12.12 -2.76 1.64
C SER A 166 -13.47 -2.43 2.26
N VAL A 167 -14.16 -3.42 2.83
CA VAL A 167 -15.43 -3.23 3.53
C VAL A 167 -15.24 -2.34 4.75
N GLY A 168 -14.17 -2.57 5.53
CA GLY A 168 -13.84 -1.75 6.69
C GLY A 168 -13.60 -0.29 6.33
N LEU A 169 -12.85 -0.02 5.25
CA LEU A 169 -12.64 1.34 4.76
C LEU A 169 -13.93 1.99 4.26
N LEU A 170 -14.80 1.25 3.56
CA LEU A 170 -16.09 1.77 3.12
C LEU A 170 -16.98 2.13 4.32
N ILE A 171 -17.06 1.26 5.34
CA ILE A 171 -17.76 1.56 6.59
C ILE A 171 -17.18 2.82 7.25
N LEU A 172 -15.86 2.90 7.39
CA LEU A 172 -15.21 4.09 7.97
C LEU A 172 -15.53 5.36 7.16
N SER A 173 -15.57 5.28 5.83
CA SER A 173 -15.90 6.42 4.96
C SER A 173 -17.34 6.93 5.13
N THR A 174 -18.24 6.13 5.71
CA THR A 174 -19.60 6.57 6.06
C THR A 174 -19.71 7.21 7.44
N ILE A 175 -18.76 6.92 8.34
CA ILE A 175 -18.76 7.39 9.73
C ILE A 175 -17.85 8.62 9.88
N GLN A 176 -16.74 8.65 9.16
CA GLN A 176 -15.71 9.69 9.23
C GLN A 176 -15.77 10.62 8.01
N PRO A 177 -15.37 11.90 8.14
CA PRO A 177 -15.39 12.85 7.01
C PRO A 177 -14.45 12.45 5.87
N PHE A 178 -13.33 11.84 6.21
CA PHE A 178 -12.36 11.28 5.28
C PHE A 178 -11.59 10.17 5.97
N VAL A 179 -11.11 9.21 5.17
CA VAL A 179 -10.22 8.14 5.63
C VAL A 179 -8.88 8.30 4.91
N MET A 180 -7.78 8.20 5.64
CA MET A 180 -6.43 8.33 5.09
C MET A 180 -5.67 7.02 5.17
N VAL A 181 -4.82 6.79 4.18
CA VAL A 181 -3.84 5.70 4.16
C VAL A 181 -2.50 6.31 3.79
N PHE A 182 -1.53 6.28 4.72
CA PHE A 182 -0.23 6.94 4.55
C PHE A 182 -0.34 8.44 4.21
N GLY A 183 -1.36 9.11 4.73
CA GLY A 183 -1.61 10.53 4.49
C GLY A 183 -2.23 10.86 3.13
N TYR A 184 -2.66 9.86 2.36
CA TYR A 184 -3.48 10.03 1.16
C TYR A 184 -4.95 9.77 1.49
N ILE A 185 -5.84 10.68 1.07
CA ILE A 185 -7.28 10.50 1.25
C ILE A 185 -7.73 9.36 0.34
N MET A 186 -8.54 8.44 0.87
CA MET A 186 -9.07 7.29 0.15
C MET A 186 -10.55 7.54 -0.19
N GLU A 187 -10.82 7.97 -1.42
CA GLU A 187 -12.19 8.16 -1.86
C GLU A 187 -12.93 6.81 -2.02
N PRO A 188 -14.24 6.73 -1.72
CA PRO A 188 -15.00 5.47 -1.77
C PRO A 188 -14.95 4.76 -3.12
N TRP A 189 -15.01 5.50 -4.23
CA TRP A 189 -14.92 4.90 -5.58
C TRP A 189 -13.54 4.27 -5.82
N PHE A 190 -12.47 4.88 -5.30
CA PHE A 190 -11.11 4.36 -5.43
C PHE A 190 -10.92 3.11 -4.58
N ILE A 191 -11.51 3.05 -3.38
CA ILE A 191 -11.55 1.83 -2.55
C ILE A 191 -12.24 0.68 -3.32
N GLY A 192 -13.38 0.96 -3.95
CA GLY A 192 -14.08 -0.01 -4.79
C GLY A 192 -13.23 -0.50 -5.97
N LEU A 193 -12.52 0.42 -6.64
CA LEU A 193 -11.60 0.08 -7.73
C LEU A 193 -10.44 -0.79 -7.26
N LEU A 194 -9.82 -0.47 -6.11
CA LEU A 194 -8.76 -1.29 -5.51
C LEU A 194 -9.25 -2.69 -5.18
N PHE A 195 -10.44 -2.80 -4.58
CA PHE A 195 -11.04 -4.10 -4.26
C PHE A 195 -11.17 -4.99 -5.50
N VAL A 196 -11.69 -4.44 -6.61
CA VAL A 196 -11.83 -5.16 -7.88
C VAL A 196 -10.46 -5.55 -8.44
N MET A 197 -9.50 -4.61 -8.50
CA MET A 197 -8.16 -4.89 -9.03
C MET A 197 -7.45 -5.97 -8.22
N SER A 198 -7.43 -5.86 -6.89
CA SER A 198 -6.80 -6.85 -6.01
C SER A 198 -7.44 -8.23 -6.16
N THR A 199 -8.77 -8.29 -6.24
CA THR A 199 -9.49 -9.56 -6.44
C THR A 199 -9.14 -10.21 -7.78
N VAL A 200 -9.07 -9.43 -8.86
CA VAL A 200 -8.67 -9.91 -10.19
C VAL A 200 -7.23 -10.43 -10.19
N ILE A 201 -6.29 -9.68 -9.60
CA ILE A 201 -4.87 -10.05 -9.51
C ILE A 201 -4.71 -11.37 -8.75
N ILE A 202 -5.31 -11.48 -7.56
CA ILE A 202 -5.23 -12.68 -6.71
C ILE A 202 -5.86 -13.89 -7.43
N SER A 203 -7.03 -13.70 -8.05
CA SER A 203 -7.73 -14.78 -8.77
C SER A 203 -6.94 -15.29 -9.97
N PHE A 204 -6.32 -14.38 -10.73
CA PHE A 204 -5.49 -14.74 -11.87
C PHE A 204 -4.20 -15.45 -11.44
N ALA A 205 -3.57 -14.97 -10.37
CA ALA A 205 -2.36 -15.57 -9.81
C ALA A 205 -2.62 -17.00 -9.29
N ASN A 206 -3.70 -17.22 -8.53
CA ASN A 206 -4.10 -18.54 -8.02
C ASN A 206 -4.40 -19.55 -9.15
N ARG A 207 -4.92 -19.10 -10.30
CA ARG A 207 -5.16 -19.98 -11.46
C ARG A 207 -3.86 -20.45 -12.11
N ARG A 208 -2.86 -19.57 -12.22
CA ARG A 208 -1.57 -19.89 -12.83
C ARG A 208 -0.77 -20.90 -12.02
N GLU A 209 -0.78 -20.74 -10.70
CA GLU A 209 -0.08 -21.65 -9.80
C GLU A 209 -0.59 -23.09 -9.94
N LYS A 210 -1.92 -23.28 -10.08
CA LYS A 210 -2.50 -24.61 -10.33
C LYS A 210 -2.10 -25.24 -11.66
N GLN A 211 -1.80 -24.44 -12.69
CA GLN A 211 -1.40 -24.95 -14.01
C GLN A 211 0.08 -25.33 -14.09
N THR A 212 0.94 -24.77 -13.24
CA THR A 212 2.37 -25.14 -13.20
C THR A 212 2.65 -26.48 -12.52
N TRP A 213 1.65 -27.05 -11.83
CA TRP A 213 1.73 -28.36 -11.17
C TRP A 213 0.98 -29.49 -11.90
N GLN A 214 0.46 -29.23 -13.11
CA GLN A 214 -0.13 -30.23 -14.01
C GLN A 214 0.79 -30.46 -15.21
#